data_AF-K2B4J6-F1
#
_entry.id   AF-K2B4J6-F1
#
_cell.length_a   1.000
_cell.length_b   1.000
_cell.length_c   1.000
_cell.angle_alpha   90.00
_cell.angle_beta   90.00
_cell.angle_gamma   90.00
#
_symmetry.space_group_name_H-M   'P 1'
#
loop_
_entity.id
_entity.type
_entity.pdbx_description
1 polymer ?
#
loop_
_entity_poly.entity_id
_entity_poly.type
_entity_poly.pdbx_seq_one_letter_code
_entity_poly.pdbx_strand_id
1 'polypeptide(L)'
;TTDRLTDEIEEILEEDLKDLYLSMPKEKQAEFKIKGEETMSLVNQLVRTAHVNAKKIFQLIRAWLKIIPGVNRFFLEQEAKIKTDKILLVSEEEKKRGSKL
;
A
#
# COMPACT_ATOMS: atom_id res chain seq x y z
N THR A 1 2.55 -11.08 15.94
CA THR A 1 2.43 -11.89 14.73
C THR A 1 1.39 -11.22 13.87
N THR A 2 1.80 -10.51 12.83
CA THR A 2 0.89 -10.07 11.76
C THR A 2 0.37 -11.30 11.02
N ASP A 3 -0.84 -11.22 10.49
CA ASP A 3 -1.44 -12.30 9.71
C ASP A 3 -1.04 -12.20 8.23
N ARG A 4 -1.16 -13.31 7.49
CA ARG A 4 -0.74 -13.44 6.09
C ARG A 4 -1.23 -12.32 5.18
N LEU A 5 -2.50 -11.88 5.31
CA LEU A 5 -3.04 -10.80 4.48
C LEU A 5 -2.29 -9.49 4.73
N THR A 6 -1.92 -9.23 5.99
CA THR A 6 -1.17 -8.04 6.37
C THR A 6 0.23 -8.08 5.77
N ASP A 7 0.92 -9.23 5.84
CA ASP A 7 2.27 -9.40 5.28
C ASP A 7 2.25 -9.23 3.74
N GLU A 8 1.27 -9.81 3.03
CA GLU A 8 1.13 -9.65 1.58
C GLU A 8 0.86 -8.19 1.16
N ILE A 9 0.08 -7.45 1.96
CA ILE A 9 -0.15 -6.00 1.71
C ILE A 9 1.12 -5.20 1.94
N GLU A 10 1.89 -5.51 2.98
CA GLU A 10 3.17 -4.86 3.25
C GLU A 10 4.15 -5.08 2.09
N GLU A 11 4.30 -6.32 1.61
CA GLU A 11 5.14 -6.64 0.46
C GLU A 11 4.74 -5.84 -0.79
N ILE A 12 3.43 -5.75 -1.10
CA ILE A 12 2.93 -4.97 -2.24
C ILE A 12 3.24 -3.47 -2.07
N LEU A 13 3.10 -2.94 -0.85
CA LEU A 13 3.36 -1.53 -0.58
C LEU A 13 4.85 -1.17 -0.76
N GLU A 14 5.76 -2.06 -0.35
CA GLU A 14 7.21 -1.82 -0.39
C GLU A 14 7.87 -2.11 -1.75
N GLU A 15 7.22 -2.94 -2.58
CA GLU A 15 7.70 -3.33 -3.90
C GLU A 15 8.17 -2.12 -4.74
N ASP A 16 9.34 -2.22 -5.37
CA ASP A 16 9.95 -1.21 -6.25
C ASP A 16 10.26 0.16 -5.60
N LEU A 17 10.15 0.31 -4.27
CA LEU A 17 10.42 1.58 -3.58
C LEU A 17 11.81 1.65 -2.92
N LYS A 18 12.58 0.56 -2.88
CA LYS A 18 13.85 0.50 -2.12
C LYS A 18 14.85 1.57 -2.54
N ASP A 19 15.12 1.72 -3.84
CA ASP A 19 16.12 2.67 -4.32
C ASP A 19 15.65 4.12 -4.13
N LEU A 20 14.36 4.38 -4.37
CA LEU A 20 13.74 5.67 -4.07
C LEU A 20 13.89 6.01 -2.59
N TYR A 21 13.61 5.05 -1.70
CA TYR A 21 13.75 5.20 -0.26
C TYR A 21 15.18 5.54 0.15
N LEU A 22 16.16 4.79 -0.35
CA LEU A 22 17.57 4.99 -0.03
C LEU A 22 18.10 6.34 -0.54
N SER A 23 17.51 6.87 -1.63
CA SER A 23 17.86 8.17 -2.19
C SER A 23 17.31 9.38 -1.41
N MET A 24 16.34 9.17 -0.51
CA MET A 24 15.70 10.25 0.24
C MET A 24 16.58 10.82 1.37
N PRO A 25 16.43 12.11 1.72
CA PRO A 25 16.96 12.66 2.97
C PRO A 25 16.47 11.88 4.20
N LYS A 26 17.25 11.88 5.28
CA LYS A 26 16.94 11.07 6.49
C LYS A 26 15.61 11.45 7.13
N GLU A 27 15.27 12.73 7.10
CA GLU A 27 14.01 13.26 7.60
C GLU A 27 12.83 12.73 6.77
N LYS A 28 13.00 12.66 5.44
CA LYS A 28 12.00 12.10 4.53
C LYS A 28 11.89 10.59 4.63
N GLN A 29 13.00 9.88 4.86
CA GLN A 29 13.00 8.44 5.17
C GLN A 29 12.20 8.13 6.45
N ALA A 30 12.33 8.97 7.47
CA ALA A 30 11.56 8.82 8.71
C ALA A 30 10.07 9.12 8.51
N GLU A 31 9.75 10.24 7.85
CA GLU A 31 8.36 10.60 7.50
C GLU A 31 7.69 9.50 6.66
N PHE A 32 8.40 9.00 5.64
CA PHE A 32 7.91 7.96 4.74
C PHE A 32 7.60 6.65 5.47
N LYS A 33 8.44 6.24 6.43
CA LYS A 33 8.22 5.04 7.25
C LYS A 33 6.97 5.18 8.12
N ILE A 34 6.88 6.26 8.90
CA ILE A 34 5.73 6.53 9.78
C ILE A 34 4.43 6.55 8.96
N LYS A 35 4.43 7.25 7.81
CA LYS A 35 3.26 7.29 6.93
C LYS A 35 3.00 5.99 6.18
N GLY A 36 4.01 5.15 5.97
CA GLY A 36 3.87 3.82 5.43
C GLY A 36 3.11 2.90 6.37
N GLU A 37 3.48 2.90 7.65
CA GLU A 37 2.79 2.14 8.71
C GLU A 37 1.32 2.58 8.86
N GLU A 38 1.07 3.90 8.90
CA GLU A 38 -0.29 4.45 8.92
C GLU A 38 -1.10 4.01 7.69
N THR A 39 -0.49 4.08 6.50
CA THR A 39 -1.12 3.69 5.23
C THR A 39 -1.44 2.21 5.19
N MET A 40 -0.50 1.34 5.62
CA MET A 40 -0.70 -0.10 5.72
C MET A 40 -1.87 -0.42 6.65
N SER A 41 -1.92 0.19 7.83
CA SER A 41 -3.01 -0.01 8.79
C SER A 41 -4.37 0.34 8.20
N LEU A 42 -4.49 1.49 7.54
CA LEU A 42 -5.73 1.94 6.90
C LEU A 42 -6.14 1.06 5.71
N VAL A 43 -5.18 0.64 4.88
CA VAL A 43 -5.44 -0.28 3.76
C VAL A 43 -5.94 -1.62 4.30
N ASN A 44 -5.28 -2.18 5.32
CA ASN A 44 -5.66 -3.44 5.95
C ASN A 44 -7.09 -3.38 6.52
N GLN A 45 -7.48 -2.25 7.11
CA GLN A 45 -8.87 -2.02 7.55
C GLN A 45 -9.85 -2.02 6.36
N LEU A 46 -9.51 -1.35 5.25
CA LEU A 46 -10.39 -1.24 4.09
C LEU A 46 -10.62 -2.57 3.38
N VAL A 47 -9.59 -3.40 3.23
CA VAL A 47 -9.70 -4.70 2.54
C VAL A 47 -10.50 -5.74 3.33
N ARG A 48 -10.60 -5.58 4.65
CA ARG A 48 -11.38 -6.45 5.54
C ARG A 48 -12.86 -6.08 5.63
N THR A 49 -13.26 -4.97 5.00
CA THR A 49 -14.68 -4.60 4.93
C THR A 49 -15.45 -5.52 3.98
N ALA A 50 -16.77 -5.63 4.18
CA ALA A 50 -17.64 -6.40 3.29
C ALA A 50 -17.59 -5.88 1.83
N HIS A 51 -17.40 -4.56 1.64
CA HIS A 51 -17.29 -3.94 0.33
C HIS A 51 -16.03 -3.07 0.25
N VAL A 52 -15.02 -3.61 -0.43
CA VAL A 52 -13.70 -2.97 -0.54
C VAL A 52 -13.81 -1.72 -1.42
N ASN A 53 -13.33 -0.60 -0.90
CA ASN A 53 -13.34 0.67 -1.61
C ASN A 53 -11.99 0.93 -2.31
N ALA A 54 -11.88 0.49 -3.56
CA ALA A 54 -10.68 0.67 -4.40
C ALA A 54 -10.22 2.13 -4.48
N LYS A 55 -11.17 3.08 -4.60
CA LYS A 55 -10.85 4.51 -4.69
C LYS A 55 -10.17 5.03 -3.42
N LYS A 56 -10.61 4.59 -2.24
CA LYS A 56 -9.98 4.98 -0.96
C LYS A 56 -8.58 4.40 -0.82
N ILE A 57 -8.40 3.13 -1.16
CA ILE A 57 -7.07 2.47 -1.14
C ILE A 57 -6.11 3.23 -2.06
N PHE A 58 -6.53 3.49 -3.30
CA PHE A 58 -5.76 4.26 -4.26
C PHE A 58 -5.37 5.65 -3.73
N GLN A 59 -6.31 6.37 -3.11
CA GLN A 59 -6.05 7.70 -2.54
C GLN A 59 -5.03 7.66 -1.40
N LEU A 60 -5.09 6.65 -0.54
CA LEU A 60 -4.13 6.46 0.56
C LEU A 60 -2.72 6.21 0.02
N ILE A 61 -2.58 5.23 -0.88
CA ILE A 61 -1.28 4.87 -1.46
C ILE A 61 -0.69 6.06 -2.21
N ARG A 62 -1.50 6.74 -3.04
CA ARG A 62 -1.04 7.93 -3.77
C ARG A 62 -0.65 9.07 -2.82
N ALA A 63 -1.35 9.27 -1.72
CA ALA A 63 -1.01 10.30 -0.74
C ALA A 63 0.33 10.00 -0.05
N TRP A 64 0.57 8.74 0.30
CA TRP A 64 1.85 8.29 0.86
C TRP A 64 3.01 8.42 -0.12
N LEU A 65 2.86 7.96 -1.36
CA LEU A 65 3.93 8.04 -2.37
C LEU A 65 4.34 9.48 -2.70
N LYS A 66 3.47 10.48 -2.51
CA LYS A 66 3.81 11.90 -2.69
C LYS A 66 4.89 12.41 -1.74
N ILE A 67 5.20 11.69 -0.67
CA ILE A 67 6.30 12.03 0.24
C ILE A 67 7.64 11.90 -0.48
N ILE A 68 7.73 11.03 -1.49
CA ILE A 68 8.96 10.77 -2.24
C ILE A 68 9.31 12.02 -3.06
N PRO A 69 10.44 12.70 -2.78
CA PRO A 69 10.87 13.87 -3.50
C PRO A 69 11.39 13.50 -4.90
N GLY A 70 11.24 14.41 -5.87
CA GLY A 70 11.84 14.26 -7.21
C GLY A 70 11.11 13.28 -8.14
N VAL A 71 10.03 12.64 -7.68
CA VAL A 71 9.23 11.71 -8.48
C VAL A 71 8.10 12.45 -9.20
N ASN A 72 7.90 12.13 -10.48
CA ASN A 72 6.88 12.79 -11.30
C ASN A 72 5.46 12.28 -10.99
N ARG A 73 4.45 13.10 -11.30
CA ARG A 73 3.04 12.78 -11.04
C ARG A 73 2.55 11.50 -11.73
N PHE A 74 3.04 11.20 -12.93
CA PHE A 74 2.62 10.01 -13.68
C PHE A 74 3.09 8.74 -13.00
N PHE A 75 4.34 8.70 -12.52
CA PHE A 75 4.85 7.60 -11.72
C PHE A 75 3.98 7.37 -10.49
N LEU A 76 3.71 8.43 -9.70
CA LEU A 76 2.91 8.31 -8.47
C LEU A 76 1.50 7.75 -8.75
N GLU A 77 0.89 8.15 -9.86
CA GLU A 77 -0.43 7.66 -10.27
C GLU A 77 -0.39 6.18 -10.67
N GLN A 78 0.59 5.82 -11.51
CA GLN A 78 0.73 4.46 -12.02
C GLN A 78 1.09 3.48 -10.90
N GLU A 79 2.03 3.86 -10.04
CA GLU A 79 2.46 3.04 -8.92
C GLU A 79 1.32 2.82 -7.92
N ALA A 80 0.60 3.89 -7.57
CA ALA A 80 -0.58 3.75 -6.70
C ALA A 80 -1.66 2.86 -7.32
N LYS A 81 -1.86 2.92 -8.64
CA LYS A 81 -2.81 2.07 -9.35
C LYS A 81 -2.37 0.60 -9.32
N ILE A 82 -1.13 0.30 -9.69
CA ILE A 82 -0.57 -1.07 -9.69
C ILE A 82 -0.73 -1.71 -8.31
N LYS A 83 -0.33 -1.00 -7.26
CA LYS A 83 -0.44 -1.50 -5.89
C LYS A 83 -1.89 -1.69 -5.46
N THR A 84 -2.78 -0.77 -5.82
CA THR A 84 -4.23 -0.92 -5.56
C THR A 84 -4.77 -2.18 -6.22
N ASP A 85 -4.45 -2.40 -7.50
CA ASP A 85 -4.92 -3.56 -8.25
C ASP A 85 -4.42 -4.88 -7.61
N LYS A 86 -3.15 -4.94 -7.20
CA LYS A 86 -2.58 -6.11 -6.48
C LYS A 86 -3.27 -6.37 -5.14
N ILE A 87 -3.49 -5.32 -4.34
CA ILE A 87 -4.18 -5.42 -3.05
C ILE A 87 -5.62 -5.94 -3.20
N LEU A 88 -6.33 -5.50 -4.23
CA LEU A 88 -7.69 -5.99 -4.51
C LEU A 88 -7.69 -7.49 -4.84
N LEU A 89 -6.71 -7.97 -5.61
CA LEU A 89 -6.58 -9.38 -5.95
C LEU A 89 -6.38 -10.24 -4.68
N VAL A 90 -5.41 -9.86 -3.85
CA VAL A 90 -5.11 -10.56 -2.59
C VAL A 90 -6.31 -10.52 -1.63
N SER A 91 -7.03 -9.40 -1.54
CA SER A 91 -8.24 -9.29 -0.72
C SER A 91 -9.33 -10.26 -1.18
N GLU A 92 -9.55 -10.39 -2.48
CA GLU A 92 -10.54 -11.32 -3.03
C GLU A 92 -10.13 -12.79 -2.85
N GLU A 93 -8.84 -13.10 -2.91
CA GLU A 93 -8.32 -14.43 -2.59
C GLU A 93 -8.52 -14.78 -1.12
N GLU A 94 -8.28 -13.84 -0.20
CA GLU A 94 -8.48 -14.05 1.24
C GLU A 94 -9.96 -14.31 1.56
N LYS A 95 -10.90 -13.54 0.98
CA LYS A 95 -12.34 -13.80 1.13
C LYS A 95 -12.73 -15.19 0.62
N LYS A 96 -12.19 -15.61 -0.54
CA LYS A 96 -12.44 -16.96 -1.09
C LYS A 96 -11.90 -18.06 -0.18
N ARG A 97 -10.80 -17.83 0.54
CA ARG A 97 -10.25 -18.78 1.52
C ARG A 97 -11.15 -18.84 2.76
N GLY A 98 -11.58 -17.70 3.29
CA GLY A 98 -12.50 -17.64 4.44
C GLY A 98 -13.85 -18.29 4.19
N SER A 99 -14.41 -18.18 2.98
CA SER A 99 -15.69 -18.81 2.60
C SER A 99 -15.59 -20.32 2.31
N LYS A 100 -14.38 -20.89 2.27
CA LYS A 100 -14.14 -22.34 2.02
C LYS A 100 -13.87 -23.12 3.32
N LEU A 101 -13.81 -22.44 4.46
CA LEU A 101 -13.70 -23.00 5.80
C LEU A 101 -15.08 -23.07 6.45
#